data_AF-A0A8D8E678-F1
#
_entry.id   AF-A0A8D8E678-F1
#
_cell.length_a   1.000
_cell.length_b   1.000
_cell.length_c   1.000
_cell.angle_alpha   90.00
_cell.angle_beta   90.00
_cell.angle_gamma   90.00
#
_symmetry.space_group_name_H-M   'P 1'
#
loop_
_entity.id
_entity.type
_entity.pdbx_description
1 polymer ?
#
loop_
_entity_poly.entity_id
_entity_poly.type
_entity_poly.pdbx_seq_one_letter_code
_entity_poly.pdbx_strand_id
1 'polypeptide(L)'
;MMSSDSTGRASPFSGDEDYNGNGYDLAAHLKRKELFTQRKQREFIPDNKKDDSYWDRRRRNNEAAKRSREKRRFNDMVLEQRVVELTKENHVLKAQLDAIKNKYNICGENLVSVDQIMATLPTNEQVLSSTKRVKISNTPPLVFPLARTPVSQPPLTPQPGPPTPLHHLQ
;
A
#
# COMPACT_ATOMS: atom_id res chain seq x y z
N MET A 1 33.44 -41.83 7.34
CA MET A 1 34.73 -41.14 7.58
C MET A 1 34.98 -40.22 6.39
N MET A 2 35.39 -38.99 6.69
CA MET A 2 35.67 -37.88 5.74
C MET A 2 37.03 -38.06 5.05
N SER A 3 37.23 -37.24 4.00
CA SER A 3 38.49 -36.57 3.54
C SER A 3 38.73 -36.77 2.02
N SER A 4 38.50 -35.74 1.17
CA SER A 4 39.37 -34.59 0.78
C SER A 4 40.36 -35.00 -0.33
N ASP A 5 40.73 -34.28 -1.40
CA ASP A 5 40.87 -32.84 -1.76
C ASP A 5 40.86 -32.70 -3.32
N SER A 6 40.33 -31.64 -3.94
CA SER A 6 40.94 -30.34 -4.35
C SER A 6 42.16 -30.38 -5.29
N THR A 7 41.98 -29.83 -6.51
CA THR A 7 42.94 -29.08 -7.38
C THR A 7 42.17 -28.72 -8.66
N GLY A 8 42.03 -27.49 -9.17
CA GLY A 8 42.89 -26.32 -9.16
C GLY A 8 43.33 -26.04 -10.60
N ARG A 9 42.59 -25.22 -11.36
CA ARG A 9 43.02 -24.74 -12.69
C ARG A 9 42.82 -23.23 -12.82
N ALA A 10 43.94 -22.52 -12.95
CA ALA A 10 44.04 -21.10 -13.26
C ALA A 10 43.81 -20.84 -14.77
N SER A 11 43.39 -19.62 -15.14
CA SER A 11 44.13 -18.64 -15.97
C SER A 11 43.18 -17.51 -16.49
N PRO A 12 43.65 -16.43 -17.18
CA PRO A 12 43.67 -15.05 -16.64
C PRO A 12 43.04 -14.00 -17.59
N PHE A 13 43.34 -12.71 -17.37
CA PHE A 13 43.05 -11.50 -18.18
C PHE A 13 41.66 -10.87 -17.98
N SER A 14 41.52 -9.68 -17.38
CA SER A 14 42.05 -8.32 -17.68
C SER A 14 41.04 -7.51 -18.48
N GLY A 15 40.64 -6.38 -17.91
CA GLY A 15 39.74 -5.40 -18.49
C GLY A 15 39.56 -4.26 -17.50
N ASP A 16 40.57 -3.38 -17.46
CA ASP A 16 40.41 -2.01 -16.97
C ASP A 16 39.37 -1.31 -17.84
N GLU A 17 38.43 -0.57 -17.25
CA GLU A 17 37.98 0.71 -17.81
C GLU A 17 37.21 1.54 -16.77
N ASP A 18 37.61 2.81 -16.73
CA ASP A 18 37.30 3.88 -15.80
C ASP A 18 35.83 4.11 -15.46
N TYR A 19 35.54 4.49 -14.20
CA TYR A 19 34.97 5.81 -13.89
C TYR A 19 35.08 6.12 -12.40
N ASN A 20 35.85 7.16 -12.14
CA ASN A 20 36.04 7.89 -10.89
C ASN A 20 34.70 8.37 -10.28
N GLY A 21 34.51 8.17 -8.97
CA GLY A 21 33.40 8.81 -8.24
C GLY A 21 33.13 8.23 -6.85
N ASN A 22 33.77 8.81 -5.83
CA ASN A 22 33.42 8.73 -4.39
C ASN A 22 33.74 7.42 -3.64
N GLY A 23 35.04 7.14 -3.50
CA GLY A 23 35.61 6.05 -2.68
C GLY A 23 35.48 6.17 -1.16
N TYR A 24 34.66 7.07 -0.61
CA TYR A 24 34.48 7.23 0.84
C TYR A 24 33.30 6.45 1.45
N ASP A 25 32.43 5.83 0.63
CA ASP A 25 31.22 5.16 1.16
C ASP A 25 31.29 3.63 1.15
N LEU A 26 32.22 3.02 0.39
CA LEU A 26 32.34 1.56 0.35
C LEU A 26 32.87 0.99 1.69
N ALA A 27 33.86 1.64 2.29
CA ALA A 27 34.41 1.26 3.59
C ALA A 27 33.38 1.46 4.72
N ALA A 28 32.58 2.53 4.66
CA ALA A 28 31.49 2.76 5.60
C ALA A 28 30.38 1.73 5.45
N HIS A 29 30.05 1.33 4.21
CA HIS A 29 29.06 0.31 3.90
C HIS A 29 29.54 -1.11 4.30
N LEU A 30 30.83 -1.43 4.13
CA LEU A 30 31.42 -2.68 4.60
C LEU A 30 31.49 -2.75 6.13
N LYS A 31 31.87 -1.65 6.79
CA LYS A 31 31.86 -1.55 8.26
C LYS A 31 30.44 -1.64 8.82
N ARG A 32 29.46 -1.06 8.12
CA ARG A 32 28.03 -1.19 8.43
C ARG A 32 27.57 -2.64 8.21
N LYS A 33 27.98 -3.31 7.13
CA LYS A 33 27.71 -4.74 6.89
C LYS A 33 28.31 -5.62 7.99
N GLU A 34 29.56 -5.41 8.38
CA GLU A 34 30.22 -6.11 9.51
C GLU A 34 29.48 -5.92 10.85
N LEU A 35 28.94 -4.71 11.10
CA LEU A 35 28.12 -4.44 12.28
C LEU A 35 26.72 -5.09 12.22
N PHE A 36 26.17 -5.34 11.03
CA PHE A 36 24.84 -5.94 10.84
C PHE A 36 24.86 -7.46 10.57
N THR A 37 26.00 -8.04 10.18
CA THR A 37 26.20 -9.51 10.08
C THR A 37 26.40 -10.14 11.45
N GLN A 38 26.82 -9.38 12.45
CA GLN A 38 26.80 -9.80 13.86
C GLN A 38 25.48 -9.42 14.54
N ARG A 39 24.35 -9.94 14.06
CA ARG A 39 23.18 -10.02 14.94
C ARG A 39 23.53 -11.00 16.05
N LYS A 40 23.91 -10.45 17.21
CA LYS A 40 24.12 -11.21 18.44
C LYS A 40 22.99 -12.22 18.57
N GLN A 41 23.37 -13.51 18.64
CA GLN A 41 22.39 -14.59 18.74
C GLN A 41 21.38 -14.24 19.84
N ARG A 42 20.10 -14.42 19.52
CA ARG A 42 19.04 -14.09 20.47
C ARG A 42 19.05 -15.15 21.55
N GLU A 43 19.71 -14.85 22.65
CA GLU A 43 19.62 -15.65 23.86
C GLU A 43 18.18 -15.59 24.38
N PHE A 44 17.54 -16.75 24.46
CA PHE A 44 16.24 -16.85 25.10
C PHE A 44 16.42 -16.63 26.59
N ILE A 45 15.55 -15.82 27.21
CA ILE A 45 15.56 -15.67 28.67
C ILE A 45 15.14 -17.01 29.26
N PRO A 46 16.00 -17.71 30.03
CA PRO A 46 15.68 -19.01 30.59
C PRO A 46 14.48 -18.88 31.54
N ASP A 47 13.68 -19.94 31.65
CA ASP A 47 12.36 -19.87 32.29
C ASP A 47 12.41 -19.38 33.74
N ASN A 48 13.47 -19.72 34.46
CA ASN A 48 13.73 -19.28 35.83
C ASN A 48 14.06 -17.78 35.98
N LYS A 49 14.25 -17.04 34.87
CA LYS A 49 14.55 -15.60 34.84
C LYS A 49 13.45 -14.78 34.16
N LYS A 50 12.29 -15.37 33.87
CA LYS A 50 11.12 -14.66 33.34
C LYS A 50 10.40 -13.94 34.48
N ASP A 51 10.76 -12.68 34.68
CA ASP A 51 10.12 -11.77 35.63
C ASP A 51 8.89 -11.07 35.04
N ASP A 52 8.16 -10.31 35.86
CA ASP A 52 7.00 -9.53 35.41
C ASP A 52 7.37 -8.52 34.32
N SER A 53 8.56 -7.92 34.44
CA SER A 53 9.11 -6.99 33.44
C SER A 53 9.28 -7.65 32.06
N TYR A 54 9.73 -8.91 32.03
CA TYR A 54 9.80 -9.71 30.82
C TYR A 54 8.42 -9.97 30.23
N TRP A 55 7.44 -10.38 31.04
CA TRP A 55 6.09 -10.65 30.56
C TRP A 55 5.42 -9.40 29.97
N ASP A 56 5.62 -8.23 30.57
CA ASP A 56 5.11 -6.97 30.03
C ASP A 56 5.79 -6.58 28.72
N ARG A 57 7.12 -6.74 28.61
CA ARG A 57 7.84 -6.57 27.33
C ARG A 57 7.32 -7.54 26.27
N ARG A 58 7.09 -8.80 26.65
CA ARG A 58 6.62 -9.86 25.74
C ARG A 58 5.21 -9.55 25.23
N ARG A 59 4.30 -9.14 26.12
CA ARG A 59 2.94 -8.71 25.78
C ARG A 59 2.97 -7.53 24.80
N ARG A 60 3.76 -6.49 25.08
CA ARG A 60 3.92 -5.33 24.19
C ARG A 60 4.48 -5.69 22.82
N ASN A 61 5.47 -6.58 22.75
CA ASN A 61 6.02 -7.03 21.46
C ASN A 61 5.00 -7.83 20.64
N ASN A 62 4.22 -8.70 21.29
CA ASN A 62 3.16 -9.46 20.62
C ASN A 62 2.07 -8.53 20.06
N GLU A 63 1.66 -7.52 20.83
CA GLU A 63 0.71 -6.49 20.38
C GLU A 63 1.25 -5.69 19.19
N ALA A 64 2.52 -5.29 19.25
CA ALA A 64 3.18 -4.59 18.13
C ALA A 64 3.26 -5.48 16.89
N ALA A 65 3.60 -6.77 17.05
CA ALA A 65 3.65 -7.73 15.97
C ALA A 65 2.27 -7.97 15.34
N LYS A 66 1.22 -8.10 16.15
CA LYS A 66 -0.18 -8.22 15.69
C LYS A 66 -0.58 -7.00 14.86
N ARG A 67 -0.36 -5.79 15.39
CA ARG A 67 -0.66 -4.53 14.70
C ARG A 67 0.14 -4.40 13.39
N SER A 68 1.42 -4.76 13.38
CA SER A 68 2.26 -4.72 12.19
C SER A 68 1.76 -5.68 11.10
N ARG A 69 1.36 -6.90 11.49
CA ARG A 69 0.77 -7.88 10.57
C ARG A 69 -0.55 -7.38 9.99
N GLU A 70 -1.42 -6.81 10.82
CA GLU A 70 -2.70 -6.27 10.36
C GLU A 70 -2.51 -5.09 9.41
N LYS A 71 -1.56 -4.19 9.73
CA LYS A 71 -1.25 -3.05 8.85
C LYS A 71 -0.75 -3.52 7.49
N ARG A 72 0.09 -4.55 7.44
CA ARG A 72 0.54 -5.15 6.17
C ARG A 72 -0.63 -5.75 5.41
N ARG A 73 -1.44 -6.60 6.04
CA ARG A 73 -2.62 -7.22 5.40
C ARG A 73 -3.56 -6.19 4.81
N PHE A 74 -3.83 -5.11 5.54
CA PHE A 74 -4.64 -4.02 5.02
C PHE A 74 -3.98 -3.34 3.80
N ASN A 75 -2.66 -3.12 3.83
CA ASN A 75 -1.97 -2.51 2.71
C ASN A 75 -1.99 -3.41 1.47
N ASP A 76 -1.77 -4.71 1.64
CA ASP A 76 -1.85 -5.72 0.57
C ASP A 76 -3.26 -5.72 -0.05
N MET A 77 -4.31 -5.74 0.79
CA MET A 77 -5.70 -5.65 0.34
C MET A 77 -6.01 -4.36 -0.43
N VAL A 78 -5.49 -3.21 0.02
CA VAL A 78 -5.66 -1.93 -0.69
C VAL A 78 -4.95 -1.94 -2.04
N LEU A 79 -3.76 -2.54 -2.12
CA LEU A 79 -3.02 -2.69 -3.38
C LEU A 79 -3.79 -3.61 -4.35
N GLU A 80 -4.28 -4.76 -3.87
CA GLU A 80 -5.13 -5.66 -4.66
C GLU A 80 -6.37 -4.95 -5.20
N GLN A 81 -7.09 -4.22 -4.34
CA GLN A 81 -8.25 -3.41 -4.74
C GLN A 81 -7.89 -2.39 -5.83
N ARG A 82 -6.76 -1.69 -5.66
CA ARG A 82 -6.30 -0.69 -6.64
C ARG A 82 -5.95 -1.32 -7.99
N VAL A 83 -5.36 -2.51 -7.99
CA VAL A 83 -5.07 -3.27 -9.22
C VAL A 83 -6.36 -3.63 -9.95
N VAL A 84 -7.39 -4.09 -9.23
CA VAL A 84 -8.70 -4.42 -9.83
C VAL A 84 -9.35 -3.18 -10.45
N GLU A 85 -9.37 -2.06 -9.73
CA GLU A 85 -9.92 -0.79 -10.22
C GLU A 85 -9.22 -0.30 -11.49
N LEU A 86 -7.89 -0.24 -11.47
CA LEU A 86 -7.09 0.17 -12.62
C LEU A 86 -7.28 -0.78 -13.81
N THR A 87 -7.41 -2.08 -13.57
CA THR A 87 -7.67 -3.07 -14.62
C THR A 87 -9.04 -2.82 -15.26
N LYS A 88 -10.06 -2.54 -14.46
CA LYS A 88 -11.41 -2.19 -14.95
C LYS A 88 -11.39 -0.89 -15.75
N GLU A 89 -10.75 0.16 -15.24
CA GLU A 89 -10.60 1.45 -15.94
C GLU A 89 -9.88 1.24 -17.29
N ASN A 90 -8.79 0.47 -17.30
CA ASN A 90 -8.05 0.17 -18.53
C ASN A 90 -8.89 -0.58 -19.56
N HIS A 91 -9.70 -1.54 -19.11
CA HIS A 91 -10.62 -2.27 -19.99
C HIS A 91 -11.66 -1.33 -20.62
N VAL A 92 -12.26 -0.44 -19.82
CA VAL A 92 -13.23 0.54 -20.31
C VAL A 92 -12.59 1.49 -21.34
N LEU A 93 -11.39 2.00 -21.07
CA LEU A 93 -10.67 2.87 -22.01
C LEU A 93 -10.34 2.18 -23.33
N LYS A 94 -9.87 0.93 -23.28
CA LYS A 94 -9.63 0.12 -24.49
C LYS A 94 -10.91 -0.09 -25.30
N ALA A 95 -12.01 -0.43 -24.64
CA ALA A 95 -13.31 -0.59 -25.30
C ALA A 95 -13.79 0.72 -25.95
N GLN A 96 -13.56 1.88 -25.32
CA GLN A 96 -13.87 3.19 -25.91
C GLN A 96 -13.01 3.47 -27.15
N LEU A 97 -11.70 3.20 -27.09
CA LEU A 97 -10.80 3.36 -28.23
C LEU A 97 -11.19 2.45 -29.39
N ASP A 98 -11.51 1.19 -29.12
CA ASP A 98 -11.98 0.24 -30.14
C ASP A 98 -13.31 0.70 -30.77
N ALA A 99 -14.23 1.22 -29.96
CA ALA A 99 -15.49 1.78 -30.47
C ALA A 99 -15.26 2.98 -31.41
N ILE A 100 -14.32 3.88 -31.06
CA ILE A 100 -13.94 5.02 -31.92
C ILE A 100 -13.27 4.53 -33.20
N LYS A 101 -12.33 3.59 -33.09
CA LYS A 101 -11.66 2.98 -34.24
C LYS A 101 -12.68 2.35 -35.19
N ASN A 102 -13.63 1.57 -34.68
CA ASN A 102 -14.63 0.91 -35.51
C ASN A 102 -15.61 1.91 -36.16
N LYS A 103 -15.96 3.01 -35.47
CA LYS A 103 -16.91 4.01 -35.99
C LYS A 103 -16.30 4.99 -36.99
N TYR A 104 -15.06 5.40 -36.76
CA TYR A 104 -14.44 6.51 -37.51
C TYR A 104 -13.18 6.07 -38.27
N ASN A 105 -12.77 4.81 -38.15
CA ASN A 105 -11.53 4.27 -38.71
C ASN A 105 -10.27 5.01 -38.24
N ILE A 106 -10.33 5.63 -37.05
CA ILE A 106 -9.26 6.41 -36.43
C ILE A 106 -8.47 5.49 -35.49
N CYS A 107 -7.18 5.31 -35.76
CA CYS A 107 -6.29 4.47 -34.93
C CYS A 107 -5.32 5.36 -34.13
N GLY A 108 -5.48 5.39 -32.80
CA GLY A 108 -4.68 6.24 -31.91
C GLY A 108 -3.17 5.99 -31.99
N GLU A 109 -2.75 4.75 -32.29
CA GLU A 109 -1.34 4.35 -32.44
C GLU A 109 -0.59 5.14 -33.53
N ASN A 110 -1.28 5.60 -34.58
CA ASN A 110 -0.67 6.38 -35.66
C ASN A 110 -0.80 7.90 -35.46
N LEU A 111 -1.63 8.34 -34.51
CA LEU A 111 -1.97 9.75 -34.29
C LEU A 111 -1.24 10.37 -33.10
N VAL A 112 -0.78 9.56 -32.14
CA VAL A 112 -0.17 10.04 -30.90
C VAL A 112 1.21 9.43 -30.74
N SER A 113 2.24 10.28 -30.60
CA SER A 113 3.60 9.83 -30.32
C SER A 113 3.70 9.21 -28.92
N VAL A 114 4.30 8.02 -28.84
CA VAL A 114 4.56 7.33 -27.57
C VAL A 114 5.41 8.20 -26.64
N ASP A 115 6.40 8.91 -27.17
CA ASP A 115 7.26 9.81 -26.39
C ASP A 115 6.47 10.93 -25.73
N GLN A 116 5.44 11.45 -26.41
CA GLN A 116 4.55 12.47 -25.87
C GLN A 116 3.67 11.92 -24.74
N ILE A 117 3.19 10.68 -24.86
CA ILE A 117 2.42 10.02 -23.78
C ILE A 117 3.30 9.80 -22.56
N MET A 118 4.51 9.27 -22.75
CA MET A 118 5.44 9.01 -21.64
C MET A 118 5.83 10.29 -20.90
N ALA A 119 5.96 11.41 -21.62
CA ALA A 119 6.22 12.72 -21.02
C ALA A 119 5.09 13.23 -20.11
N THR A 120 3.86 12.75 -20.28
CA THR A 120 2.71 13.14 -19.43
C THR A 120 2.55 12.26 -18.17
N LEU A 121 3.25 11.12 -18.10
CA LEU A 121 3.18 10.25 -16.92
C LEU A 121 3.94 10.88 -15.74
N PRO A 122 3.37 10.85 -14.52
CA PRO A 122 4.05 11.37 -13.35
C PRO A 122 5.32 10.58 -13.05
N THR A 123 6.41 11.27 -12.74
CA THR A 123 7.68 10.66 -12.37
C THR A 123 7.55 9.86 -11.06
N ASN A 124 8.35 8.80 -10.88
CA ASN A 124 8.37 8.02 -9.63
C ASN A 124 8.49 8.89 -8.37
N GLU A 125 9.28 9.96 -8.42
CA GLU A 125 9.42 10.91 -7.30
C GLU A 125 8.11 11.69 -7.01
N GLN A 126 7.35 12.07 -8.05
CA GLN A 126 6.06 12.74 -7.93
C GLN A 126 4.98 11.80 -7.34
N VAL A 127 5.04 10.52 -7.70
CA VAL A 127 4.16 9.46 -7.14
C VAL A 127 4.51 9.16 -5.67
N LEU A 128 5.80 9.13 -5.32
CA LEU A 128 6.24 8.87 -3.95
C LEU A 128 5.98 10.06 -3.01
N SER A 129 6.12 11.30 -3.50
CA SER A 129 5.87 12.51 -2.71
C SER A 129 4.39 12.72 -2.39
N SER A 130 3.48 12.39 -3.32
CA SER A 130 2.03 12.39 -3.07
C SER A 130 1.62 11.36 -2.02
N THR A 131 2.23 10.17 -2.03
CA THR A 131 1.99 9.12 -1.02
C THR A 131 2.52 9.49 0.37
N LYS A 132 3.64 10.23 0.46
CA LYS A 132 4.21 10.72 1.74
C LYS A 132 3.34 11.79 2.43
N ARG A 133 2.49 12.51 1.69
CA ARG A 133 1.55 13.50 2.26
C ARG A 133 0.25 12.89 2.78
N VAL A 134 -0.11 11.68 2.37
CA VAL A 134 -1.23 10.93 2.97
C VAL A 134 -0.75 10.32 4.29
N LYS A 135 -0.42 11.19 5.24
CA LYS A 135 -0.36 10.83 6.65
C LYS A 135 -1.75 10.29 6.98
N ILE A 136 -1.76 9.09 7.54
CA ILE A 136 -2.90 8.30 7.99
C ILE A 136 -3.55 8.96 9.22
N SER A 137 -3.68 10.29 9.21
CA SER A 137 -4.31 11.09 10.25
C SER A 137 -5.73 11.40 9.79
N ASN A 138 -6.69 10.98 10.62
CA ASN A 138 -8.11 11.29 10.54
C ASN A 138 -9.00 10.39 9.66
N THR A 139 -9.03 9.09 9.97
CA THR A 139 -10.31 8.37 9.93
C THR A 139 -10.87 8.34 11.36
N PRO A 140 -11.95 9.07 11.70
CA PRO A 140 -12.61 8.86 12.98
C PRO A 140 -13.12 7.41 13.03
N PRO A 141 -13.20 6.77 14.21
CA PRO A 141 -13.77 5.45 14.31
C PRO A 141 -15.21 5.52 13.80
N LEU A 142 -15.56 4.64 12.87
CA LEU A 142 -16.96 4.41 12.52
C LEU A 142 -17.60 3.77 13.76
N VAL A 143 -18.18 4.62 14.59
CA VAL A 143 -19.10 4.20 15.66
C VAL A 143 -20.32 3.61 14.96
N PHE A 144 -20.36 2.28 14.87
CA PHE A 144 -21.61 1.59 14.57
C PHE A 144 -22.61 1.97 15.66
N PRO A 145 -23.79 2.52 15.33
CA PRO A 145 -24.81 2.68 16.34
C PRO A 145 -25.24 1.28 16.75
N LEU A 146 -24.98 0.94 18.01
CA LEU A 146 -25.62 -0.19 18.68
C LEU A 146 -27.14 -0.06 18.43
N ALA A 147 -27.76 -1.15 18.01
CA ALA A 147 -29.17 -1.24 17.65
C ALA A 147 -30.05 -0.41 18.61
N ARG A 148 -30.74 0.59 18.06
CA ARG A 148 -31.78 1.31 18.79
C ARG A 148 -32.92 0.32 19.05
N THR A 149 -33.14 -0.01 20.31
CA THR A 149 -34.37 -0.64 20.78
C THR A 149 -35.57 0.24 20.38
N PRO A 150 -36.68 -0.32 19.91
CA PRO A 150 -37.85 0.47 19.57
C PRO A 150 -38.47 1.04 20.85
N VAL A 151 -38.41 2.36 21.00
CA VAL A 151 -39.18 3.10 22.01
C VAL A 151 -40.61 3.23 21.47
N SER A 152 -41.58 2.66 22.18
CA SER A 152 -43.01 2.87 21.92
C SER A 152 -43.35 4.36 21.97
N GLN A 153 -43.82 4.92 20.86
CA GLN A 153 -44.42 6.25 20.82
C GLN A 153 -45.86 6.19 21.40
N PRO A 154 -46.27 7.16 22.23
CA PRO A 154 -47.69 7.34 22.58
C PRO A 154 -48.47 7.94 21.38
N PRO A 155 -49.80 7.73 21.31
CA PRO A 155 -50.59 8.06 20.13
C PRO A 155 -50.69 9.57 19.87
N LEU A 156 -50.48 9.95 18.60
CA LEU A 156 -50.67 11.30 18.09
C LEU A 156 -52.17 11.63 18.01
N THR A 157 -52.59 12.72 18.66
CA THR A 157 -53.91 13.33 18.49
C THR A 157 -54.04 13.96 17.09
N PRO A 158 -55.19 13.87 16.39
CA PRO A 158 -55.35 14.47 15.07
C PRO A 158 -55.53 16.00 15.17
N GLN A 159 -54.70 16.74 14.43
CA GLN A 159 -54.90 18.16 14.10
C GLN A 159 -55.90 18.29 12.94
N PRO A 160 -56.81 19.29 12.93
CA PRO A 160 -57.72 19.53 11.82
C PRO A 160 -56.98 20.18 10.64
N GLY A 161 -57.22 19.67 9.43
CA GLY A 161 -56.63 20.20 8.19
C GLY A 161 -57.25 21.55 7.75
N PRO A 162 -56.52 22.35 6.95
CA PRO A 162 -57.00 23.64 6.45
C PRO A 162 -58.05 23.47 5.33
N PRO A 163 -58.98 24.44 5.17
CA PRO A 163 -60.06 24.34 4.20
C PRO A 163 -59.58 24.59 2.75
N THR A 164 -60.07 23.78 1.82
CA THR A 164 -59.88 23.94 0.37
C THR A 164 -60.75 25.09 -0.17
N PRO A 165 -60.23 26.00 -1.01
CA PRO A 165 -61.03 27.04 -1.66
C PRO A 165 -61.80 26.49 -2.87
N LEU A 166 -63.09 26.82 -2.95
CA LEU A 166 -63.96 26.57 -4.10
C LEU A 166 -63.62 27.54 -5.24
N HIS A 167 -63.25 27.00 -6.41
CA HIS A 167 -63.24 27.77 -7.66
C HIS A 167 -64.65 27.79 -8.25
N HIS A 168 -65.24 28.98 -8.35
CA HIS A 168 -66.49 29.24 -9.05
C HIS A 168 -66.21 29.38 -10.56
N LEU A 169 -67.03 28.72 -11.36
CA LEU A 169 -66.96 28.69 -12.81
C LEU A 169 -67.79 29.85 -13.36
N GLN A 170 -67.17 30.78 -14.10
CA GLN A 170 -67.84 31.54 -15.16
C GLN A 170 -66.84 32.01 -16.20
#